data_AF-A0A2R6IMI5-F1
#
_entry.id   AF-A0A2R6IMI5-F1
#
_cell.length_a   1.000
_cell.length_b   1.000
_cell.length_c   1.000
_cell.angle_alpha   90.00
_cell.angle_beta   90.00
_cell.angle_gamma   90.00
#
_symmetry.space_group_name_H-M   'P 1'
#
loop_
_entity.id
_entity.type
_entity.pdbx_description
1 polymer ?
#
loop_
_entity_poly.entity_id
_entity_poly.type
_entity_poly.pdbx_seq_one_letter_code
_entity_poly.pdbx_strand_id
1 'polypeptide(L)'
;MNATLDGDVVRAGGDARQRFHDARGYGRADGPDVTLARVEAAHLLYRGDLDSVSGMGFRAFFRDSVAAVDGFAARFLVYTDLRERGFYLVPAREGWPGIVDAGAGEDRDAAGVANTVADEDGSADILVFERGEKPGGPVAHRVRVVGERRELTVAELPGRTLAVVDEESEVSYFGCSAGGGFDGATGYDLPADLDADLLDDRVVCWSPPVALYESAFYGRPVSGRDDDVDALQLSLLEAADLAARGAVDLDAGTVIERGREVEGERFDRRLGVYRELRDRGVVPKTGYKFGADFRTYDAVERVAELPHSERLVRVVPPDHRFHPRELALDVRLAGGVRKRMVFALAGDGSNDYLTVERLTP
;
A
#
# COMPACT_ATOMS: atom_id res chain seq x y z
N MET A 1 13.33 -31.59 23.50
CA MET A 1 12.17 -31.51 24.40
C MET A 1 10.90 -31.95 23.67
N ASN A 2 10.01 -32.71 24.30
CA ASN A 2 8.69 -33.05 23.75
C ASN A 2 7.60 -32.09 24.23
N ALA A 3 6.63 -31.82 23.37
CA ALA A 3 5.46 -31.01 23.67
C ALA A 3 4.17 -31.76 23.29
N THR A 4 3.02 -31.25 23.70
CA THR A 4 1.71 -31.88 23.46
C THR A 4 0.79 -30.92 22.72
N LEU A 5 0.17 -31.38 21.64
CA LEU A 5 -0.90 -30.67 20.94
C LEU A 5 -2.22 -30.84 21.70
N ASP A 6 -2.85 -29.71 22.04
CA ASP A 6 -4.12 -29.60 22.76
C ASP A 6 -5.02 -28.63 21.98
N GLY A 7 -5.94 -29.17 21.18
CA GLY A 7 -6.74 -28.36 20.25
C GLY A 7 -5.90 -27.65 19.18
N ASP A 8 -5.88 -26.32 19.23
CA ASP A 8 -5.13 -25.46 18.32
C ASP A 8 -3.78 -24.98 18.90
N VAL A 9 -3.46 -25.33 20.14
CA VAL A 9 -2.24 -24.90 20.84
C VAL A 9 -1.31 -26.06 21.19
N VAL A 10 -0.03 -25.74 21.38
CA VAL A 10 1.00 -26.71 21.77
C VAL A 10 1.54 -26.33 23.14
N ARG A 11 1.42 -27.24 24.10
CA ARG A 11 1.94 -27.07 25.47
C ARG A 11 3.32 -27.70 25.60
N ALA A 12 4.29 -26.91 26.04
CA ALA A 12 5.65 -27.36 26.36
C ALA A 12 5.96 -27.02 27.82
N GLY A 13 6.34 -28.03 28.61
CA GLY A 13 6.65 -27.87 30.04
C GLY A 13 8.12 -28.04 30.38
N GLY A 14 8.44 -28.11 31.68
CA GLY A 14 9.81 -28.23 32.17
C GLY A 14 10.55 -26.90 32.17
N ASP A 15 11.67 -26.79 31.46
CA ASP A 15 12.43 -25.53 31.30
C ASP A 15 12.00 -24.72 30.06
N ALA A 16 10.86 -25.07 29.44
CA ALA A 16 10.35 -24.46 28.21
C ALA A 16 10.15 -22.95 28.33
N ARG A 17 9.62 -22.47 29.46
CA ARG A 17 9.45 -21.03 29.72
C ARG A 17 10.75 -20.26 29.63
N GLN A 18 11.76 -20.73 30.34
CA GLN A 18 13.07 -20.07 30.38
C GLN A 18 13.71 -20.10 28.99
N ARG A 19 13.65 -21.26 28.31
CA ARG A 19 14.28 -21.48 27.01
C ARG A 19 13.62 -20.73 25.85
N PHE A 20 12.29 -20.68 25.82
CA PHE A 20 11.54 -20.23 24.64
C PHE A 20 10.87 -18.89 24.87
N HIS A 21 10.14 -18.72 25.97
CA HIS A 21 9.44 -17.47 26.24
C HIS A 21 10.41 -16.38 26.73
N ASP A 22 11.08 -16.59 27.86
CA ASP A 22 11.86 -15.52 28.51
C ASP A 22 13.11 -15.14 27.69
N ALA A 23 13.79 -16.13 27.11
CA ALA A 23 15.00 -15.92 26.32
C ALA A 23 14.74 -15.46 24.87
N ARG A 24 13.63 -15.89 24.26
CA ARG A 24 13.42 -15.76 22.80
C ARG A 24 12.04 -15.27 22.37
N GLY A 25 11.14 -14.97 23.32
CA GLY A 25 9.82 -14.42 23.05
C GLY A 25 8.93 -15.33 22.21
N TYR A 26 8.88 -16.63 22.51
CA TYR A 26 7.93 -17.57 21.92
C TYR A 26 6.74 -17.82 22.86
N GLY A 27 5.56 -17.91 22.26
CA GLY A 27 4.33 -18.30 22.93
C GLY A 27 3.88 -17.34 24.02
N ARG A 28 2.97 -17.81 24.85
CA ARG A 28 2.57 -17.19 26.11
C ARG A 28 3.00 -18.08 27.27
N ALA A 29 3.53 -17.47 28.33
CA ALA A 29 3.79 -18.16 29.58
C ALA A 29 2.48 -18.60 30.28
N ASP A 30 2.42 -19.85 30.72
CA ASP A 30 1.35 -20.42 31.55
C ASP A 30 1.99 -21.09 32.78
N GLY A 31 2.22 -20.30 33.83
CA GLY A 31 2.98 -20.74 34.99
C GLY A 31 4.44 -21.13 34.62
N PRO A 32 4.89 -22.36 34.90
CA PRO A 32 6.22 -22.84 34.48
C PRO A 32 6.27 -23.28 33.01
N ASP A 33 5.12 -23.46 32.37
CA ASP A 33 5.00 -23.98 31.01
C ASP A 33 4.85 -22.85 29.98
N VAL A 34 4.96 -23.20 28.71
CA VAL A 34 4.69 -22.30 27.58
C VAL A 34 3.61 -22.91 26.70
N THR A 35 2.63 -22.07 26.37
CA THR A 35 1.65 -22.34 25.33
C THR A 35 2.12 -21.69 24.03
N LEU A 36 2.35 -22.50 23.01
CA LEU A 36 2.80 -22.09 21.67
C LEU A 36 1.65 -22.22 20.68
N ALA A 37 1.60 -21.33 19.69
CA ALA A 37 0.77 -21.56 18.52
C ALA A 37 1.40 -22.62 17.62
N ARG A 38 0.60 -23.23 16.74
CA ARG A 38 1.10 -24.21 15.75
C ARG A 38 2.29 -23.68 14.93
N VAL A 39 2.27 -22.42 14.51
CA VAL A 39 3.37 -21.84 13.69
C VAL A 39 4.67 -21.72 14.50
N GLU A 40 4.57 -21.36 15.77
CA GLU A 40 5.70 -21.24 16.69
C GLU A 40 6.31 -22.61 16.98
N ALA A 41 5.47 -23.60 17.28
CA ALA A 41 5.89 -24.98 17.50
C ALA A 41 6.51 -25.61 16.26
N ALA A 42 5.94 -25.37 15.07
CA ALA A 42 6.50 -25.82 13.81
C ALA A 42 7.89 -25.21 13.56
N HIS A 43 8.08 -23.92 13.86
CA HIS A 43 9.38 -23.26 13.74
C HIS A 43 10.42 -23.83 14.73
N LEU A 44 10.02 -24.09 15.98
CA LEU A 44 10.92 -24.72 16.95
C LEU A 44 11.27 -26.18 16.58
N LEU A 45 10.33 -26.94 16.02
CA LEU A 45 10.60 -28.27 15.45
C LEU A 45 11.55 -28.20 14.24
N TYR A 46 11.32 -27.23 13.34
CA TYR A 46 12.16 -27.01 12.16
C TYR A 46 13.62 -26.73 12.53
N ARG A 47 13.84 -25.92 13.57
CA ARG A 47 15.16 -25.61 14.12
C ARG A 47 15.78 -26.73 14.97
N GLY A 48 15.02 -27.77 15.31
CA GLY A 48 15.43 -28.82 16.24
C GLY A 48 15.49 -28.38 17.71
N ASP A 49 14.86 -27.25 18.06
CA ASP A 49 14.73 -26.80 19.45
C ASP A 49 13.67 -27.62 20.23
N LEU A 50 12.65 -28.13 19.52
CA LEU A 50 11.71 -29.17 19.97
C LEU A 50 12.00 -30.50 19.25
N ASP A 51 11.81 -31.62 19.95
CA ASP A 51 12.03 -32.97 19.39
C ASP A 51 10.75 -33.49 18.72
N SER A 52 9.60 -33.34 19.39
CA SER A 52 8.31 -33.76 18.85
C SER A 52 7.14 -33.03 19.53
N VAL A 53 6.00 -32.99 18.83
CA VAL A 53 4.71 -32.53 19.36
C VAL A 53 3.72 -33.70 19.26
N SER A 54 3.25 -34.23 20.40
CA SER A 54 2.40 -35.43 20.45
C SER A 54 2.99 -36.61 19.63
N GLY A 55 4.31 -36.80 19.68
CA GLY A 55 5.04 -37.82 18.92
C GLY A 55 5.31 -37.48 17.46
N MET A 56 4.83 -36.32 16.96
CA MET A 56 5.10 -35.86 15.60
C MET A 56 6.38 -35.03 15.54
N GLY A 57 7.35 -35.45 14.71
CA GLY A 57 8.44 -34.58 14.28
C GLY A 57 7.98 -33.53 13.26
N PHE A 58 8.88 -32.62 12.84
CA PHE A 58 8.56 -31.48 11.98
C PHE A 58 7.66 -31.82 10.78
N ARG A 59 8.07 -32.78 9.94
CA ARG A 59 7.33 -33.13 8.70
C ARG A 59 5.88 -33.56 8.98
N ALA A 60 5.67 -34.36 10.01
CA ALA A 60 4.33 -34.85 10.36
C ALA A 60 3.48 -33.71 10.94
N PHE A 61 4.03 -32.94 11.87
CA PHE A 61 3.36 -31.82 12.50
C PHE A 61 3.03 -30.68 11.52
N PHE A 62 3.92 -30.41 10.56
CA PHE A 62 3.70 -29.42 9.51
C PHE A 62 2.52 -29.83 8.61
N ARG A 63 2.47 -31.10 8.17
CA ARG A 63 1.34 -31.61 7.38
C ARG A 63 0.03 -31.57 8.14
N ASP A 64 0.04 -31.95 9.41
CA ASP A 64 -1.13 -31.84 10.30
C ASP A 64 -1.60 -30.39 10.41
N SER A 65 -0.67 -29.45 10.59
CA SER A 65 -1.00 -28.03 10.72
C SER A 65 -1.50 -27.40 9.42
N VAL A 66 -0.99 -27.81 8.25
CA VAL A 66 -1.55 -27.41 6.94
C VAL A 66 -2.97 -27.94 6.75
N ALA A 67 -3.26 -29.15 7.23
CA ALA A 67 -4.61 -29.70 7.15
C ALA A 67 -5.59 -29.04 8.14
N ALA A 68 -5.07 -28.53 9.27
CA ALA A 68 -5.89 -27.95 10.34
C ALA A 68 -6.12 -26.43 10.20
N VAL A 69 -5.21 -25.71 9.54
CA VAL A 69 -5.23 -24.24 9.48
C VAL A 69 -4.99 -23.75 8.05
N ASP A 70 -5.99 -23.10 7.47
CA ASP A 70 -5.90 -22.52 6.13
C ASP A 70 -4.74 -21.53 6.03
N GLY A 71 -3.92 -21.60 4.98
CA GLY A 71 -2.80 -20.68 4.78
C GLY A 71 -1.60 -20.91 5.73
N PHE A 72 -1.59 -21.98 6.52
CA PHE A 72 -0.51 -22.27 7.46
C PHE A 72 0.89 -22.29 6.83
N ALA A 73 1.03 -22.89 5.64
CA ALA A 73 2.32 -22.99 4.96
C ALA A 73 2.92 -21.61 4.65
N ALA A 74 2.11 -20.68 4.12
CA ALA A 74 2.55 -19.31 3.85
C ALA A 74 2.91 -18.59 5.15
N ARG A 75 2.09 -18.71 6.20
CA ARG A 75 2.40 -18.12 7.52
C ARG A 75 3.70 -18.65 8.10
N PHE A 76 3.97 -19.95 7.97
CA PHE A 76 5.19 -20.56 8.44
C PHE A 76 6.43 -20.01 7.71
N LEU A 77 6.36 -19.83 6.38
CA LEU A 77 7.45 -19.25 5.59
C LEU A 77 7.76 -17.82 6.04
N VAL A 78 6.73 -16.97 6.16
CA VAL A 78 6.88 -15.58 6.65
C VAL A 78 7.41 -15.55 8.09
N TYR A 79 6.86 -16.38 8.97
CA TYR A 79 7.31 -16.48 10.36
C TYR A 79 8.80 -16.85 10.45
N THR A 80 9.23 -17.81 9.63
CA THR A 80 10.63 -18.27 9.59
C THR A 80 11.55 -17.19 9.06
N ASP A 81 11.23 -16.57 7.91
CA ASP A 81 12.02 -15.48 7.32
C ASP A 81 12.20 -14.31 8.31
N LEU A 82 11.14 -13.87 8.98
CA LEU A 82 11.23 -12.78 9.98
C LEU A 82 12.06 -13.19 11.22
N ARG A 83 11.94 -14.44 11.69
CA ARG A 83 12.77 -14.95 12.79
C ARG A 83 14.25 -15.03 12.39
N GLU A 84 14.56 -15.42 11.16
CA GLU A 84 15.92 -15.45 10.62
C GLU A 84 16.53 -14.05 10.49
N ARG A 85 15.70 -13.04 10.19
CA ARG A 85 16.07 -11.61 10.21
C ARG A 85 16.25 -11.02 11.62
N GLY A 86 16.04 -11.84 12.65
CA GLY A 86 16.28 -11.49 14.05
C GLY A 86 15.13 -10.75 14.74
N PHE A 87 13.93 -10.73 14.15
CA PHE A 87 12.78 -10.11 14.80
C PHE A 87 12.23 -10.96 15.95
N TYR A 88 11.69 -10.26 16.96
CA TYR A 88 10.66 -10.84 17.80
C TYR A 88 9.32 -10.66 17.10
N LEU A 89 8.54 -11.75 17.06
CA LEU A 89 7.21 -11.74 16.50
C LEU A 89 6.34 -12.78 17.17
N VAL A 90 5.04 -12.52 17.15
CA VAL A 90 4.01 -13.42 17.66
C VAL A 90 2.89 -13.57 16.63
N PRO A 91 2.19 -14.72 16.62
CA PRO A 91 0.91 -14.82 15.94
C PRO A 91 -0.06 -13.75 16.45
N ALA A 92 -0.75 -13.08 15.54
CA ALA A 92 -1.76 -12.09 15.87
C ALA A 92 -3.07 -12.81 16.28
N ARG A 93 -3.14 -13.29 17.52
CA ARG A 93 -4.29 -14.02 18.07
C ARG A 93 -4.58 -13.65 19.53
N GLU A 94 -5.85 -13.67 19.92
CA GLU A 94 -6.28 -13.38 21.29
C GLU A 94 -5.45 -14.11 22.34
N GLY A 95 -5.02 -13.35 23.35
CA GLY A 95 -4.21 -13.85 24.44
C GLY A 95 -2.72 -14.05 24.12
N TRP A 96 -2.21 -13.70 22.94
CA TRP A 96 -0.77 -13.66 22.71
C TRP A 96 -0.19 -12.30 23.17
N PRO A 97 1.09 -12.24 23.57
CA PRO A 97 1.69 -10.99 24.05
C PRO A 97 1.56 -9.85 23.03
N GLY A 98 1.12 -8.67 23.47
CA GLY A 98 0.89 -7.51 22.59
C GLY A 98 -0.50 -7.42 21.95
N ILE A 99 -1.42 -8.33 22.30
CA ILE A 99 -2.81 -8.31 21.84
C ILE A 99 -3.73 -8.19 23.05
N VAL A 100 -4.64 -7.22 23.00
CA VAL A 100 -5.68 -7.00 24.03
C VAL A 100 -7.05 -7.26 23.42
N ASP A 101 -7.98 -7.72 24.25
CA ASP A 101 -9.38 -7.85 23.84
C ASP A 101 -9.94 -6.48 23.43
N ALA A 102 -10.75 -6.45 22.38
CA ALA A 102 -11.44 -5.24 21.90
C ALA A 102 -12.31 -4.51 22.95
N GLY A 103 -12.57 -5.14 24.11
CA GLY A 103 -13.28 -4.55 25.24
C GLY A 103 -12.39 -3.98 26.36
N ALA A 104 -11.08 -4.19 26.31
CA ALA A 104 -10.13 -3.62 27.25
C ALA A 104 -9.47 -2.40 26.59
N GLY A 105 -9.65 -1.21 27.17
CA GLY A 105 -9.16 0.05 26.58
C GLY A 105 -7.68 0.00 26.18
N GLU A 106 -7.33 0.76 25.14
CA GLU A 106 -5.96 0.85 24.63
C GLU A 106 -4.98 1.29 25.72
N ASP A 107 -3.99 0.47 26.03
CA ASP A 107 -2.88 0.87 26.90
C ASP A 107 -1.89 1.69 26.03
N ARG A 108 -2.00 3.02 26.15
CA ARG A 108 -1.20 3.99 25.39
C ARG A 108 0.05 4.37 26.16
N ASP A 109 1.17 4.48 25.46
CA ASP A 109 2.40 5.04 26.05
C ASP A 109 2.32 6.58 26.22
N ALA A 110 3.36 7.17 26.83
CA ALA A 110 3.44 8.61 27.06
C ALA A 110 3.47 9.47 25.78
N ALA A 111 3.68 8.86 24.61
CA ALA A 111 3.65 9.50 23.30
C ALA A 111 2.30 9.30 22.56
N GLY A 112 1.36 8.57 23.16
CA GLY A 112 0.04 8.29 22.58
C GLY A 112 0.04 7.13 21.58
N VAL A 113 1.10 6.32 21.53
CA VAL A 113 1.19 5.14 20.67
C VAL A 113 0.64 3.93 21.44
N ALA A 114 -0.28 3.20 20.84
CA ALA A 114 -0.85 2.00 21.44
C ALA A 114 0.18 0.86 21.43
N ASN A 115 0.58 0.37 22.61
CA ASN A 115 1.49 -0.77 22.77
C ASN A 115 0.80 -2.13 22.61
N THR A 116 -0.52 -2.11 22.46
CA THR A 116 -1.38 -3.28 22.34
C THR A 116 -2.30 -3.11 21.15
N VAL A 117 -2.60 -4.20 20.45
CA VAL A 117 -3.52 -4.18 19.31
C VAL A 117 -4.84 -4.80 19.74
N ALA A 118 -5.94 -4.04 19.62
CA ALA A 118 -7.28 -4.61 19.72
C ALA A 118 -7.52 -5.48 18.48
N ASP A 119 -7.90 -6.74 18.67
CA ASP A 119 -8.24 -7.66 17.57
C ASP A 119 -9.68 -7.43 17.09
N GLU A 120 -9.99 -6.20 16.68
CA GLU A 120 -11.35 -5.83 16.28
C GLU A 120 -11.78 -6.50 14.95
N ASP A 121 -10.84 -7.04 14.16
CA ASP A 121 -11.12 -7.51 12.79
C ASP A 121 -10.28 -8.70 12.27
N GLY A 122 -9.44 -9.39 13.05
CA GLY A 122 -8.58 -10.48 12.51
C GLY A 122 -7.63 -9.98 11.42
N SER A 123 -7.13 -8.77 11.61
CA SER A 123 -6.65 -7.88 10.56
C SER A 123 -5.15 -8.01 10.26
N ALA A 124 -4.41 -8.75 11.08
CA ALA A 124 -3.04 -9.21 10.83
C ALA A 124 -2.93 -10.70 11.20
N ASP A 125 -1.96 -11.40 10.63
CA ASP A 125 -1.64 -12.79 10.99
C ASP A 125 -0.46 -12.87 11.97
N ILE A 126 0.45 -11.89 11.91
CA ILE A 126 1.68 -11.82 12.70
C ILE A 126 1.90 -10.38 13.15
N LEU A 127 2.23 -10.19 14.44
CA LEU A 127 2.77 -8.94 14.95
C LEU A 127 4.28 -9.04 15.03
N VAL A 128 4.97 -8.07 14.44
CA VAL A 128 6.43 -7.94 14.49
C VAL A 128 6.76 -6.72 15.32
N PHE A 129 7.58 -6.90 16.34
CA PHE A 129 7.98 -5.83 17.26
C PHE A 129 9.17 -5.05 16.71
N GLU A 130 9.36 -3.83 17.20
CA GLU A 130 10.54 -3.03 16.88
C GLU A 130 11.84 -3.78 17.20
N ARG A 131 12.92 -3.43 16.49
CA ARG A 131 14.18 -4.17 16.61
C ARG A 131 14.70 -4.11 18.05
N GLY A 132 14.86 -5.29 18.66
CA GLY A 132 15.32 -5.45 20.03
C GLY A 132 14.19 -5.51 21.07
N GLU A 133 12.97 -5.14 20.69
CA GLU A 133 11.81 -5.17 21.57
C GLU A 133 11.21 -6.57 21.67
N LYS A 134 10.91 -6.99 22.90
CA LYS A 134 10.28 -8.30 23.16
C LYS A 134 8.77 -8.22 22.90
N PRO A 135 8.10 -9.38 22.77
CA PRO A 135 6.65 -9.39 22.66
C PRO A 135 5.96 -8.65 23.82
N GLY A 136 5.05 -7.75 23.47
CA GLY A 136 4.42 -6.79 24.40
C GLY A 136 5.00 -5.37 24.36
N GLY A 137 6.07 -5.14 23.60
CA GLY A 137 6.60 -3.81 23.29
C GLY A 137 5.98 -3.17 22.03
N PRO A 138 6.56 -2.06 21.55
CA PRO A 138 6.11 -1.37 20.34
C PRO A 138 6.10 -2.26 19.09
N VAL A 139 5.03 -2.16 18.30
CA VAL A 139 4.82 -2.96 17.08
C VAL A 139 5.36 -2.22 15.86
N ALA A 140 6.33 -2.81 15.18
CA ALA A 140 6.88 -2.29 13.92
C ALA A 140 6.02 -2.65 12.70
N HIS A 141 5.54 -3.89 12.62
CA HIS A 141 4.75 -4.36 11.48
C HIS A 141 3.55 -5.20 11.93
N ARG A 142 2.38 -4.84 11.41
CA ARG A 142 1.15 -5.63 11.46
C ARG A 142 1.05 -6.44 10.17
N VAL A 143 1.61 -7.65 10.19
CA VAL A 143 1.83 -8.44 8.97
C VAL A 143 0.59 -9.25 8.60
N ARG A 144 0.10 -9.04 7.38
CA ARG A 144 -0.95 -9.85 6.74
C ARG A 144 -0.29 -10.75 5.70
N VAL A 145 -0.43 -12.07 5.86
CA VAL A 145 0.20 -13.07 5.00
C VAL A 145 -0.76 -13.49 3.91
N VAL A 146 -0.31 -13.42 2.66
CA VAL A 146 -1.12 -13.76 1.50
C VAL A 146 -0.31 -14.59 0.50
N GLY A 147 -0.95 -15.57 -0.14
CA GLY A 147 -0.37 -16.21 -1.31
C GLY A 147 -0.54 -15.31 -2.54
N GLU A 148 0.37 -15.41 -3.51
CA GLU A 148 0.38 -14.58 -4.72
C GLU A 148 -0.93 -14.61 -5.55
N ARG A 149 -1.75 -15.66 -5.40
CA ARG A 149 -2.97 -15.91 -6.18
C ARG A 149 -4.25 -15.43 -5.49
N ARG A 150 -4.16 -14.98 -4.23
CA ARG A 150 -5.32 -14.54 -3.45
C ARG A 150 -5.66 -13.09 -3.81
N GLU A 151 -6.89 -12.84 -4.25
CA GLU A 151 -7.41 -11.49 -4.38
C GLU A 151 -7.59 -10.81 -3.01
N LEU A 152 -7.28 -9.52 -2.96
CA LEU A 152 -7.41 -8.69 -1.77
C LEU A 152 -8.37 -7.54 -2.03
N THR A 153 -9.19 -7.24 -1.03
CA THR A 153 -10.02 -6.04 -1.04
C THR A 153 -9.23 -4.83 -0.55
N VAL A 154 -9.68 -3.62 -0.88
CA VAL A 154 -9.10 -2.37 -0.39
C VAL A 154 -8.98 -2.36 1.15
N ALA A 155 -10.03 -2.80 1.86
CA ALA A 155 -10.09 -2.74 3.31
C ALA A 155 -9.00 -3.57 4.01
N GLU A 156 -8.41 -4.55 3.32
CA GLU A 156 -7.37 -5.42 3.88
C GLU A 156 -5.97 -4.81 3.88
N LEU A 157 -5.76 -3.67 3.21
CA LEU A 157 -4.43 -3.11 2.95
C LEU A 157 -4.02 -2.00 3.94
N PRO A 158 -4.82 -0.93 4.17
CA PRO A 158 -4.37 0.20 4.99
C PRO A 158 -3.89 -0.19 6.40
N GLY A 159 -2.74 0.37 6.80
CA GLY A 159 -2.16 0.17 8.13
C GLY A 159 -1.51 -1.21 8.33
N ARG A 160 -1.24 -1.94 7.23
CA ARG A 160 -0.66 -3.28 7.25
C ARG A 160 0.65 -3.38 6.50
N THR A 161 1.41 -4.39 6.86
CA THR A 161 2.51 -4.91 6.04
C THR A 161 2.03 -6.17 5.35
N LEU A 162 1.87 -6.13 4.04
CA LEU A 162 1.50 -7.31 3.25
C LEU A 162 2.75 -8.17 3.01
N ALA A 163 2.72 -9.42 3.47
CA ALA A 163 3.74 -10.42 3.16
C ALA A 163 3.17 -11.37 2.09
N VAL A 164 3.64 -11.21 0.86
CA VAL A 164 3.24 -12.02 -0.29
C VAL A 164 4.21 -13.18 -0.43
N VAL A 165 3.67 -14.41 -0.42
CA VAL A 165 4.42 -15.64 -0.68
C VAL A 165 4.12 -16.11 -2.10
N ASP A 166 5.15 -16.26 -2.92
CA ASP A 166 5.03 -16.75 -4.29
C ASP A 166 5.08 -18.29 -4.40
N GLU A 167 4.98 -18.81 -5.63
CA GLU A 167 5.02 -20.24 -5.89
C GLU A 167 6.38 -20.90 -5.65
N GLU A 168 7.47 -20.13 -5.59
CA GLU A 168 8.82 -20.59 -5.26
C GLU A 168 9.14 -20.46 -3.76
N SER A 169 8.15 -20.06 -2.94
CA SER A 169 8.27 -19.82 -1.50
C SER A 169 9.13 -18.59 -1.13
N GLU A 170 9.35 -17.67 -2.07
CA GLU A 170 9.96 -16.36 -1.77
C GLU A 170 8.93 -15.44 -1.11
N VAL A 171 9.39 -14.64 -0.14
CA VAL A 171 8.57 -13.67 0.58
C VAL A 171 8.91 -12.25 0.16
N SER A 172 7.92 -11.50 -0.29
CA SER A 172 8.00 -10.06 -0.55
C SER A 172 7.12 -9.27 0.40
N TYR A 173 7.67 -8.20 0.99
CA TYR A 173 6.96 -7.34 1.94
C TYR A 173 6.59 -6.00 1.32
N PHE A 174 5.35 -5.57 1.57
CA PHE A 174 4.84 -4.28 1.12
C PHE A 174 4.20 -3.51 2.28
N GLY A 175 4.60 -2.26 2.46
CA GLY A 175 3.95 -1.33 3.39
C GLY A 175 2.74 -0.72 2.72
N CYS A 176 1.58 -0.77 3.40
CA CYS A 176 0.32 -0.25 2.89
C CYS A 176 -0.22 0.82 3.83
N SER A 177 -0.29 2.06 3.37
CA SER A 177 -0.75 3.21 4.16
C SER A 177 -1.92 3.92 3.49
N ALA A 178 -2.91 4.33 4.30
CA ALA A 178 -3.97 5.21 3.83
C ALA A 178 -3.40 6.59 3.47
N GLY A 179 -4.00 7.21 2.46
CA GLY A 179 -3.58 8.49 1.92
C GLY A 179 -2.56 8.36 0.77
N GLY A 180 -2.46 9.42 -0.03
CA GLY A 180 -1.47 9.53 -1.11
C GLY A 180 -0.22 10.32 -0.70
N GLY A 181 -0.24 10.92 0.48
CA GLY A 181 0.86 11.73 1.02
C GLY A 181 1.20 12.94 0.15
N PHE A 182 0.22 13.55 -0.52
CA PHE A 182 0.41 14.73 -1.37
C PHE A 182 0.65 15.98 -0.52
N ASP A 183 1.63 16.79 -0.91
CA ASP A 183 2.00 18.03 -0.22
C ASP A 183 2.09 19.18 -1.23
N GLY A 184 0.96 19.42 -1.90
CA GLY A 184 0.91 20.32 -3.05
C GLY A 184 1.11 21.79 -2.65
N ALA A 185 1.98 22.47 -3.38
CA ALA A 185 2.35 23.87 -3.12
C ALA A 185 2.43 24.71 -4.40
N THR A 186 1.93 24.19 -5.53
CA THR A 186 1.91 24.92 -6.80
C THR A 186 0.80 25.96 -6.79
N GLY A 187 1.17 27.23 -6.62
CA GLY A 187 0.26 28.37 -6.75
C GLY A 187 0.30 28.96 -8.15
N TYR A 188 -0.85 29.15 -8.79
CA TYR A 188 -0.93 29.82 -10.09
C TYR A 188 -2.30 30.45 -10.32
N ASP A 189 -2.30 31.69 -10.81
CA ASP A 189 -3.52 32.39 -11.23
C ASP A 189 -3.84 32.01 -12.68
N LEU A 190 -4.96 31.33 -12.87
CA LEU A 190 -5.38 30.90 -14.20
C LEU A 190 -5.76 32.11 -15.08
N PRO A 191 -5.43 32.09 -16.39
CA PRO A 191 -5.98 33.04 -17.34
C PRO A 191 -7.50 32.85 -17.47
N ALA A 192 -8.16 33.76 -18.18
CA ALA A 192 -9.58 33.66 -18.51
C ALA A 192 -9.76 33.56 -20.02
N ASP A 193 -10.77 32.79 -20.44
CA ASP A 193 -11.30 32.76 -21.81
C ASP A 193 -10.23 32.55 -22.91
N LEU A 194 -9.28 31.63 -22.69
CA LEU A 194 -8.29 31.29 -23.72
C LEU A 194 -8.97 30.64 -24.93
N ASP A 195 -8.69 31.19 -26.11
CA ASP A 195 -9.13 30.65 -27.39
C ASP A 195 -8.57 29.24 -27.59
N ALA A 196 -9.46 28.29 -27.89
CA ALA A 196 -9.10 26.90 -28.02
C ALA A 196 -10.04 26.11 -28.92
N ASP A 197 -9.47 25.14 -29.63
CA ASP A 197 -10.20 24.21 -30.47
C ASP A 197 -10.19 22.79 -29.88
N LEU A 198 -11.38 22.21 -29.72
CA LEU A 198 -11.55 20.79 -29.40
C LEU A 198 -11.35 19.94 -30.66
N LEU A 199 -10.35 19.07 -30.62
CA LEU A 199 -10.07 18.07 -31.65
C LEU A 199 -10.56 16.69 -31.23
N ASP A 200 -10.16 15.65 -31.96
CA ASP A 200 -10.60 14.27 -31.73
C ASP A 200 -10.30 13.79 -30.30
N ASP A 201 -9.05 13.89 -29.84
CA ASP A 201 -8.59 13.35 -28.55
C ASP A 201 -7.78 14.37 -27.70
N ARG A 202 -7.83 15.65 -28.08
CA ARG A 202 -7.03 16.73 -27.49
C ARG A 202 -7.67 18.09 -27.72
N VAL A 203 -7.21 19.09 -26.97
CA VAL A 203 -7.56 20.50 -27.20
C VAL A 203 -6.29 21.28 -27.54
N VAL A 204 -6.38 22.23 -28.45
CA VAL A 204 -5.29 23.16 -28.79
C VAL A 204 -5.69 24.54 -28.32
N CYS A 205 -4.91 25.13 -27.40
CA CYS A 205 -5.06 26.53 -27.00
C CYS A 205 -4.11 27.40 -27.82
N TRP A 206 -4.63 28.49 -28.38
CA TRP A 206 -3.90 29.42 -29.22
C TRP A 206 -3.36 30.59 -28.41
N SER A 207 -2.11 30.98 -28.68
CA SER A 207 -1.39 32.07 -28.00
C SER A 207 -1.52 32.05 -26.46
N PRO A 208 -1.28 30.90 -25.80
CA PRO A 208 -1.46 30.79 -24.36
C PRO A 208 -0.36 31.58 -23.61
N PRO A 209 -0.65 32.15 -22.43
CA PRO A 209 0.37 32.74 -21.58
C PRO A 209 1.47 31.70 -21.28
N VAL A 210 2.73 32.10 -21.44
CA VAL A 210 3.90 31.23 -21.22
C VAL A 210 3.84 30.53 -19.85
N ALA A 211 3.39 31.24 -18.82
CA ALA A 211 3.28 30.74 -17.45
C ALA A 211 2.28 29.58 -17.28
N LEU A 212 1.30 29.41 -18.18
CA LEU A 212 0.36 28.28 -18.14
C LEU A 212 1.08 26.94 -18.32
N TYR A 213 2.13 26.93 -19.15
CA TYR A 213 3.05 25.80 -19.25
C TYR A 213 4.21 25.94 -18.26
N GLU A 214 4.94 27.05 -18.26
CA GLU A 214 6.20 27.13 -17.51
C GLU A 214 6.02 27.07 -15.99
N SER A 215 4.93 27.62 -15.43
CA SER A 215 4.70 27.68 -13.98
C SER A 215 3.61 26.72 -13.53
N ALA A 216 2.53 26.56 -14.29
CA ALA A 216 1.42 25.67 -13.93
C ALA A 216 1.50 24.27 -14.57
N PHE A 217 2.40 24.10 -15.55
CA PHE A 217 2.71 22.86 -16.24
C PHE A 217 1.47 22.17 -16.85
N TYR A 218 0.52 22.96 -17.34
CA TYR A 218 -0.57 22.47 -18.19
C TYR A 218 -0.07 22.21 -19.62
N GLY A 219 -0.58 21.15 -20.24
CA GLY A 219 -0.37 20.86 -21.65
C GLY A 219 1.06 20.50 -22.06
N ARG A 220 1.30 20.63 -23.37
CA ARG A 220 2.58 20.47 -24.04
C ARG A 220 2.69 21.50 -25.17
N PRO A 221 3.75 22.33 -25.21
CA PRO A 221 3.95 23.29 -26.28
C PRO A 221 4.05 22.59 -27.63
N VAL A 222 3.42 23.19 -28.64
CA VAL A 222 3.51 22.78 -30.03
C VAL A 222 4.34 23.84 -30.74
N SER A 223 5.60 23.54 -31.06
CA SER A 223 6.40 24.43 -31.90
C SER A 223 6.05 24.19 -33.36
N GLY A 224 5.52 25.21 -34.03
CA GLY A 224 5.36 25.24 -35.48
C GLY A 224 6.71 25.08 -36.21
N ARG A 225 6.66 24.76 -37.52
CA ARG A 225 7.86 24.80 -38.37
C ARG A 225 8.39 26.22 -38.60
N ASP A 226 7.52 27.21 -38.42
CA ASP A 226 7.85 28.63 -38.34
C ASP A 226 7.54 29.06 -36.89
N ASP A 227 8.45 29.83 -36.28
CA ASP A 227 8.44 30.24 -34.87
C ASP A 227 7.24 31.16 -34.47
N ASP A 228 6.20 31.26 -35.30
CA ASP A 228 5.12 32.26 -35.20
C ASP A 228 3.78 31.72 -34.64
N VAL A 229 3.61 30.40 -34.50
CA VAL A 229 2.38 29.82 -33.94
C VAL A 229 2.66 29.24 -32.55
N ASP A 230 2.47 30.08 -31.54
CA ASP A 230 2.48 29.69 -30.15
C ASP A 230 1.17 28.98 -29.81
N ALA A 231 1.23 27.66 -29.64
CA ALA A 231 0.09 26.85 -29.24
C ALA A 231 0.46 25.86 -28.12
N LEU A 232 -0.52 25.56 -27.28
CA LEU A 232 -0.40 24.57 -26.20
C LEU A 232 -1.42 23.46 -26.40
N GLN A 233 -0.93 22.23 -26.56
CA GLN A 233 -1.80 21.07 -26.64
C GLN A 233 -2.15 20.59 -25.23
N LEU A 234 -3.43 20.57 -24.90
CA LEU A 234 -3.99 20.02 -23.66
C LEU A 234 -4.50 18.60 -23.91
N SER A 235 -4.36 17.74 -22.91
CA SER A 235 -5.18 16.53 -22.81
C SER A 235 -6.64 16.88 -22.51
N LEU A 236 -7.57 15.97 -22.79
CA LEU A 236 -9.00 16.19 -22.48
C LEU A 236 -9.24 16.41 -20.98
N LEU A 237 -8.43 15.81 -20.10
CA LEU A 237 -8.50 16.04 -18.65
C LEU A 237 -8.09 17.47 -18.26
N GLU A 238 -6.95 17.94 -18.80
CA GLU A 238 -6.47 19.31 -18.59
C GLU A 238 -7.48 20.33 -19.11
N ALA A 239 -8.01 20.10 -20.31
CA ALA A 239 -9.00 20.99 -20.92
C ALA A 239 -10.33 20.99 -20.15
N ALA A 240 -10.84 19.83 -19.72
CA ALA A 240 -12.07 19.76 -18.94
C ALA A 240 -11.95 20.43 -17.56
N ASP A 241 -10.77 20.41 -16.94
CA ASP A 241 -10.49 21.16 -15.71
C ASP A 241 -10.42 22.68 -15.99
N LEU A 242 -9.64 23.10 -16.98
CA LEU A 242 -9.47 24.51 -17.33
C LEU A 242 -10.77 25.16 -17.81
N ALA A 243 -11.55 24.49 -18.66
CA ALA A 243 -12.86 24.96 -19.12
C ALA A 243 -13.84 25.11 -17.94
N ALA A 244 -13.86 24.14 -17.01
CA ALA A 244 -14.72 24.24 -15.82
C ALA A 244 -14.34 25.40 -14.88
N ARG A 245 -13.08 25.84 -14.93
CA ARG A 245 -12.58 27.02 -14.19
C ARG A 245 -12.70 28.32 -14.99
N GLY A 246 -13.27 28.30 -16.21
CA GLY A 246 -13.39 29.46 -17.10
C GLY A 246 -12.06 29.93 -17.70
N ALA A 247 -11.02 29.10 -17.65
CA ALA A 247 -9.70 29.47 -18.15
C ALA A 247 -9.54 29.27 -19.65
N VAL A 248 -10.37 28.41 -20.24
CA VAL A 248 -10.42 28.10 -21.67
C VAL A 248 -11.83 28.32 -22.16
N ASP A 249 -12.00 29.01 -23.30
CA ASP A 249 -13.29 29.31 -23.93
C ASP A 249 -13.86 28.08 -24.65
N LEU A 250 -14.20 27.07 -23.86
CA LEU A 250 -14.89 25.86 -24.30
C LEU A 250 -15.96 25.47 -23.28
N ASP A 251 -17.06 24.91 -23.76
CA ASP A 251 -18.04 24.30 -22.87
C ASP A 251 -17.44 23.04 -22.21
N ALA A 252 -17.30 23.08 -20.88
CA ALA A 252 -16.72 21.97 -20.13
C ALA A 252 -17.53 20.67 -20.29
N GLY A 253 -18.85 20.76 -20.46
CA GLY A 253 -19.72 19.60 -20.71
C GLY A 253 -19.34 18.87 -22.00
N THR A 254 -19.16 19.63 -23.08
CA THR A 254 -18.75 19.13 -24.40
C THR A 254 -17.38 18.45 -24.35
N VAL A 255 -16.40 19.02 -23.64
CA VAL A 255 -15.07 18.39 -23.48
C VAL A 255 -15.17 17.09 -22.66
N ILE A 256 -16.02 17.06 -21.62
CA ILE A 256 -16.26 15.86 -20.82
C ILE A 256 -16.93 14.76 -21.64
N GLU A 257 -17.94 15.10 -22.44
CA GLU A 257 -18.60 14.17 -23.34
C GLU A 257 -17.59 13.54 -24.31
N ARG A 258 -16.72 14.35 -24.92
CA ARG A 258 -15.63 13.82 -25.76
C ARG A 258 -14.67 12.92 -24.98
N GLY A 259 -14.33 13.28 -23.76
CA GLY A 259 -13.53 12.44 -22.86
C GLY A 259 -14.13 11.06 -22.63
N ARG A 260 -15.44 11.01 -22.38
CA ARG A 260 -16.21 9.76 -22.23
C ARG A 260 -16.28 8.95 -23.52
N GLU A 261 -16.39 9.59 -24.68
CA GLU A 261 -16.33 8.90 -25.97
C GLU A 261 -14.97 8.21 -26.19
N VAL A 262 -13.87 8.83 -25.76
CA VAL A 262 -12.50 8.33 -25.96
C VAL A 262 -12.10 7.27 -24.92
N GLU A 263 -12.41 7.49 -23.64
CA GLU A 263 -11.91 6.64 -22.54
C GLU A 263 -13.00 5.90 -21.75
N GLY A 264 -14.28 6.11 -22.08
CA GLY A 264 -15.42 5.53 -21.35
C GLY A 264 -15.50 6.02 -19.90
N GLU A 265 -16.01 5.15 -19.01
CA GLU A 265 -16.17 5.45 -17.58
C GLU A 265 -14.85 5.76 -16.84
N ARG A 266 -13.70 5.42 -17.44
CA ARG A 266 -12.39 5.75 -16.84
C ARG A 266 -12.17 7.26 -16.83
N PHE A 267 -12.72 7.98 -17.82
CA PHE A 267 -12.54 9.42 -17.94
C PHE A 267 -13.01 10.17 -16.70
N ASP A 268 -14.23 9.90 -16.24
CA ASP A 268 -14.83 10.61 -15.11
C ASP A 268 -14.05 10.38 -13.81
N ARG A 269 -13.63 9.14 -13.54
CA ARG A 269 -12.80 8.80 -12.37
C ARG A 269 -11.45 9.53 -12.42
N ARG A 270 -10.81 9.52 -13.59
CA ARG A 270 -9.54 10.23 -13.80
C ARG A 270 -9.69 11.74 -13.66
N LEU A 271 -10.79 12.31 -14.16
CA LEU A 271 -11.07 13.74 -14.06
C LEU A 271 -11.33 14.16 -12.62
N GLY A 272 -12.07 13.35 -11.84
CA GLY A 272 -12.28 13.58 -10.41
C GLY A 272 -10.94 13.65 -9.65
N VAL A 273 -10.08 12.65 -9.85
CA VAL A 273 -8.74 12.62 -9.24
C VAL A 273 -7.86 13.77 -9.74
N TYR A 274 -7.89 14.07 -11.04
CA TYR A 274 -7.12 15.16 -11.63
C TYR A 274 -7.46 16.51 -10.98
N ARG A 275 -8.76 16.82 -10.86
CA ARG A 275 -9.26 18.06 -10.26
C ARG A 275 -8.88 18.16 -8.79
N GLU A 276 -9.07 17.08 -8.03
CA GLU A 276 -8.70 17.05 -6.61
C GLU A 276 -7.20 17.28 -6.39
N LEU A 277 -6.34 16.68 -7.23
CA LEU A 277 -4.90 16.93 -7.18
C LEU A 277 -4.58 18.40 -7.49
N ARG A 278 -5.18 18.98 -8.53
CA ARG A 278 -5.01 20.40 -8.88
C ARG A 278 -5.47 21.33 -7.77
N ASP A 279 -6.62 21.04 -7.15
CA ASP A 279 -7.16 21.84 -6.04
C ASP A 279 -6.26 21.80 -4.80
N ARG A 280 -5.52 20.70 -4.61
CA ARG A 280 -4.49 20.56 -3.58
C ARG A 280 -3.13 21.16 -3.96
N GLY A 281 -3.01 21.84 -5.10
CA GLY A 281 -1.75 22.42 -5.57
C GLY A 281 -0.76 21.38 -6.11
N VAL A 282 -1.19 20.15 -6.36
CA VAL A 282 -0.38 19.08 -6.97
C VAL A 282 -0.57 19.13 -8.49
N VAL A 283 0.51 18.95 -9.24
CA VAL A 283 0.46 18.93 -10.70
C VAL A 283 0.49 17.49 -11.24
N PRO A 284 -0.65 16.93 -11.67
CA PRO A 284 -0.66 15.66 -12.39
C PRO A 284 -0.30 15.84 -13.87
N LYS A 285 0.66 15.04 -14.35
CA LYS A 285 0.95 14.83 -15.79
C LYS A 285 0.73 13.37 -16.15
N THR A 286 0.63 13.07 -17.44
CA THR A 286 0.47 11.68 -17.92
C THR A 286 1.53 10.73 -17.34
N GLY A 287 1.04 9.65 -16.72
CA GLY A 287 1.84 8.53 -16.22
C GLY A 287 2.10 7.45 -17.27
N TYR A 288 1.66 7.64 -18.52
CA TYR A 288 1.65 6.61 -19.57
C TYR A 288 3.00 5.88 -19.74
N LYS A 289 4.12 6.61 -19.71
CA LYS A 289 5.48 6.04 -19.82
C LYS A 289 5.85 5.07 -18.68
N PHE A 290 5.06 5.04 -17.62
CA PHE A 290 5.23 4.22 -16.43
C PHE A 290 4.00 3.34 -16.16
N GLY A 291 3.12 3.12 -17.14
CA GLY A 291 1.93 2.28 -16.96
C GLY A 291 0.92 2.80 -15.92
N ALA A 292 1.01 4.08 -15.54
CA ALA A 292 0.14 4.74 -14.57
C ALA A 292 -0.74 5.80 -15.25
N ASP A 293 -1.83 6.21 -14.59
CA ASP A 293 -2.68 7.31 -15.06
C ASP A 293 -1.93 8.63 -14.97
N PHE A 294 -1.31 8.88 -13.82
CA PHE A 294 -0.58 10.12 -13.55
C PHE A 294 0.80 9.87 -12.98
N ARG A 295 1.70 10.80 -13.28
CA ARG A 295 2.84 11.13 -12.43
C ARG A 295 2.60 12.51 -11.84
N THR A 296 2.88 12.69 -10.56
CA THR A 296 2.57 13.95 -9.87
C THR A 296 3.83 14.72 -9.52
N TYR A 297 3.67 16.03 -9.37
CA TYR A 297 4.67 16.96 -8.84
C TYR A 297 4.01 17.72 -7.70
N ASP A 298 4.58 17.67 -6.49
CA ASP A 298 4.02 18.39 -5.33
C ASP A 298 4.18 19.91 -5.51
N ALA A 299 5.31 20.36 -6.07
CA ALA A 299 5.55 21.77 -6.36
C ALA A 299 6.16 21.96 -7.75
N VAL A 300 5.63 22.92 -8.49
CA VAL A 300 6.22 23.41 -9.74
C VAL A 300 6.42 24.91 -9.65
N GLU A 301 7.68 25.35 -9.61
CA GLU A 301 8.03 26.77 -9.75
C GLU A 301 8.28 27.12 -11.23
N ARG A 302 9.14 26.32 -11.89
CA ARG A 302 9.38 26.39 -13.34
C ARG A 302 9.60 25.02 -13.94
N VAL A 303 9.10 24.81 -15.16
CA VAL A 303 9.29 23.55 -15.92
C VAL A 303 10.77 23.21 -16.14
N ALA A 304 11.62 24.21 -16.37
CA ALA A 304 13.05 24.03 -16.58
C ALA A 304 13.79 23.49 -15.33
N GLU A 305 13.19 23.66 -14.15
CA GLU A 305 13.76 23.33 -12.84
C GLU A 305 12.94 22.22 -12.14
N LEU A 306 12.16 21.45 -12.92
CA LEU A 306 11.26 20.44 -12.35
C LEU A 306 12.02 19.42 -11.48
N PRO A 307 11.53 19.17 -10.25
CA PRO A 307 11.97 18.00 -9.52
C PRO A 307 11.55 16.73 -10.29
N HIS A 308 12.17 15.60 -9.96
CA HIS A 308 11.63 14.33 -10.43
C HIS A 308 10.25 14.11 -9.82
N SER A 309 9.27 13.69 -10.63
CA SER A 309 7.93 13.39 -10.12
C SER A 309 8.00 12.41 -8.94
N GLU A 310 7.25 12.64 -7.88
CA GLU A 310 7.43 11.91 -6.63
C GLU A 310 6.62 10.61 -6.60
N ARG A 311 5.46 10.60 -7.27
CA ARG A 311 4.48 9.51 -7.22
C ARG A 311 4.01 9.10 -8.61
N LEU A 312 3.63 7.82 -8.72
CA LEU A 312 2.83 7.28 -9.80
C LEU A 312 1.45 6.96 -9.24
N VAL A 313 0.41 7.50 -9.88
CA VAL A 313 -0.98 7.32 -9.46
C VAL A 313 -1.70 6.44 -10.48
N ARG A 314 -2.28 5.32 -10.03
CA ARG A 314 -3.28 4.56 -10.78
C ARG A 314 -4.67 4.86 -10.24
N VAL A 315 -5.61 5.16 -11.13
CA VAL A 315 -7.00 5.42 -10.77
C VAL A 315 -7.81 4.14 -10.94
N VAL A 316 -8.45 3.70 -9.86
CA VAL A 316 -9.22 2.46 -9.78
C VAL A 316 -10.56 2.72 -9.08
N PRO A 317 -11.59 1.89 -9.27
CA PRO A 317 -12.85 2.06 -8.54
C PRO A 317 -12.69 1.76 -7.04
N PRO A 318 -13.61 2.22 -6.16
CA PRO A 318 -13.48 2.05 -4.71
C PRO A 318 -13.54 0.59 -4.25
N ASP A 319 -14.18 -0.28 -5.02
CA ASP A 319 -14.29 -1.71 -4.78
C ASP A 319 -13.20 -2.52 -5.51
N HIS A 320 -12.11 -1.89 -5.95
CA HIS A 320 -11.02 -2.56 -6.64
C HIS A 320 -10.50 -3.79 -5.88
N ARG A 321 -10.21 -4.85 -6.64
CA ARG A 321 -9.60 -6.08 -6.14
C ARG A 321 -8.14 -6.11 -6.56
N PHE A 322 -7.25 -6.20 -5.58
CA PHE A 322 -5.82 -6.27 -5.82
C PHE A 322 -5.38 -7.73 -5.99
N HIS A 323 -4.71 -8.00 -7.10
CA HIS A 323 -3.93 -9.22 -7.26
C HIS A 323 -2.49 -8.97 -6.80
N PRO A 324 -1.93 -9.74 -5.84
CA PRO A 324 -0.59 -9.53 -5.34
C PRO A 324 0.49 -9.45 -6.41
N ARG A 325 0.36 -10.25 -7.49
CA ARG A 325 1.27 -10.20 -8.64
C ARG A 325 1.25 -8.85 -9.37
N GLU A 326 0.07 -8.28 -9.58
CA GLU A 326 -0.08 -6.97 -10.25
C GLU A 326 0.39 -5.84 -9.33
N LEU A 327 0.02 -5.91 -8.05
CA LEU A 327 0.48 -4.98 -7.03
C LEU A 327 2.02 -4.96 -6.94
N ALA A 328 2.66 -6.13 -6.92
CA ALA A 328 4.11 -6.25 -6.92
C ALA A 328 4.75 -5.66 -8.18
N LEU A 329 4.11 -5.83 -9.35
CA LEU A 329 4.57 -5.25 -10.62
C LEU A 329 4.50 -3.72 -10.58
N ASP A 330 3.40 -3.15 -10.12
CA ASP A 330 3.22 -1.70 -9.98
C ASP A 330 4.24 -1.09 -9.02
N VAL A 331 4.41 -1.70 -7.85
CA VAL A 331 5.36 -1.23 -6.83
C VAL A 331 6.80 -1.36 -7.34
N ARG A 332 7.15 -2.45 -8.04
CA ARG A 332 8.48 -2.64 -8.64
C ARG A 332 8.75 -1.60 -9.72
N LEU A 333 7.76 -1.30 -10.55
CA LEU A 333 7.86 -0.27 -11.59
C LEU A 333 8.11 1.10 -10.98
N ALA A 334 7.31 1.50 -9.99
CA ALA A 334 7.48 2.75 -9.26
C ALA A 334 8.86 2.83 -8.57
N GLY A 335 9.24 1.77 -7.85
CA GLY A 335 10.54 1.68 -7.17
C GLY A 335 11.73 1.78 -8.13
N GLY A 336 11.64 1.16 -9.31
CA GLY A 336 12.69 1.21 -10.34
C GLY A 336 12.96 2.63 -10.87
N VAL A 337 11.97 3.52 -10.80
CA VAL A 337 12.11 4.94 -11.18
C VAL A 337 12.15 5.88 -9.98
N ARG A 338 12.38 5.34 -8.77
CA ARG A 338 12.46 6.07 -7.50
C ARG A 338 11.20 6.91 -7.21
N LYS A 339 10.02 6.32 -7.40
CA LYS A 339 8.70 6.92 -7.13
C LYS A 339 7.91 6.03 -6.19
N ARG A 340 6.96 6.63 -5.47
CA ARG A 340 5.99 5.87 -4.66
C ARG A 340 4.79 5.49 -5.52
N MET A 341 4.27 4.28 -5.32
CA MET A 341 3.07 3.82 -5.99
C MET A 341 1.83 4.22 -5.17
N VAL A 342 0.88 4.88 -5.80
CA VAL A 342 -0.38 5.33 -5.18
C VAL A 342 -1.56 4.85 -6.01
N PHE A 343 -2.55 4.28 -5.35
CA PHE A 343 -3.85 3.96 -5.94
C PHE A 343 -4.86 5.00 -5.48
N ALA A 344 -5.46 5.72 -6.43
CA ALA A 344 -6.58 6.60 -6.19
C ALA A 344 -7.88 5.80 -6.37
N LEU A 345 -8.58 5.58 -5.26
CA LEU A 345 -9.84 4.85 -5.16
C LEU A 345 -10.98 5.84 -5.45
N ALA A 346 -11.28 6.01 -6.73
CA ALA A 346 -12.14 7.09 -7.20
C ALA A 346 -13.61 6.69 -7.20
N GLY A 347 -14.39 7.27 -6.28
CA GLY A 347 -15.83 7.06 -6.14
C GLY A 347 -16.65 8.29 -6.53
N ASP A 348 -17.97 8.16 -6.40
CA ASP A 348 -18.90 9.26 -6.68
C ASP A 348 -18.82 10.31 -5.57
N GLY A 349 -18.04 11.37 -5.81
CA GLY A 349 -17.97 12.56 -4.94
C GLY A 349 -16.83 12.59 -3.93
N SER A 350 -16.06 11.51 -3.76
CA SER A 350 -14.83 11.49 -2.97
C SER A 350 -13.82 10.50 -3.51
N ASN A 351 -12.53 10.85 -3.42
CA ASN A 351 -11.44 9.93 -3.71
C ASN A 351 -10.70 9.57 -2.43
N ASP A 352 -10.53 8.27 -2.19
CA ASP A 352 -9.59 7.77 -1.20
C ASP A 352 -8.27 7.40 -1.87
N TYR A 353 -7.22 7.25 -1.06
CA TYR A 353 -5.89 6.92 -1.57
C TYR A 353 -5.24 5.82 -0.74
N LEU A 354 -4.52 4.95 -1.42
CA LEU A 354 -3.69 3.90 -0.82
C LEU A 354 -2.28 4.04 -1.38
N THR A 355 -1.30 4.27 -0.51
CA THR A 355 0.12 4.24 -0.88
C THR A 355 0.68 2.85 -0.58
N VAL A 356 1.41 2.28 -1.55
CA VAL A 356 2.07 0.98 -1.38
C VAL A 356 3.54 1.09 -1.74
N GLU A 357 4.40 0.58 -0.87
CA GLU A 357 5.85 0.60 -1.06
C GLU A 357 6.48 -0.74 -0.71
N ARG A 358 7.59 -1.08 -1.37
CA ARG A 358 8.34 -2.30 -1.05
C ARG A 358 9.14 -2.09 0.23
N LEU A 359 9.05 -3.03 1.15
CA LEU A 359 9.80 -3.04 2.40
C LEU A 359 10.90 -4.11 2.37
N THR A 360 11.97 -3.83 3.10
CA THR A 360 12.97 -4.83 3.49
C THR A 360 13.08 -4.80 5.01
N PRO A 361 12.18 -5.49 5.72
CA PRO A 361 12.19 -5.54 7.18
C PRO A 361 13.53 -6.03 7.73
#